data_AF-A0A959EA28-F1
#
_entry.id   AF-A0A959EA28-F1
#
_cell.length_a   1.000
_cell.length_b   1.000
_cell.length_c   1.000
_cell.angle_alpha   90.00
_cell.angle_beta   90.00
_cell.angle_gamma   90.00
#
_symmetry.space_group_name_H-M   'P 1'
#
loop_
_entity.id
_entity.type
_entity.pdbx_description
1 polymer ?
#
loop_
_entity_poly.entity_id
_entity_poly.type
_entity_poly.pdbx_seq_one_letter_code
_entity_poly.pdbx_strand_id
1 'polypeptide(L)'
;MLVLLAFFALQHNSWAQDYYRMEEGVIHFKSDAPLELIEASSNNLRGLINPKDNTFAFAIKINTFQGFNSPLQREHFNENYMESRKYPEATFSGRIIESIDLSQPGKYTIRAKGKLNIHGVEQERIIKSEVVSSDGHLELTSRFTVLLEEHNISIPKIVYQKIAEEIQVEIRATLLK
;
A
#
# COMPACT_ATOMS: atom_id res chain seq x y z
N MET A 1 -10.17 18.86 -65.19
CA MET A 1 -9.49 19.28 -63.95
C MET A 1 -9.92 18.31 -62.85
N LEU A 2 -9.13 17.25 -62.63
CA LEU A 2 -9.42 16.23 -61.61
C LEU A 2 -8.93 16.73 -60.25
N VAL A 3 -9.81 16.77 -59.25
CA VAL A 3 -9.45 17.07 -57.86
C VAL A 3 -9.37 15.74 -57.11
N LEU A 4 -8.15 15.33 -56.76
CA LEU A 4 -7.88 14.16 -55.92
C LEU A 4 -7.93 14.61 -54.45
N LEU A 5 -8.96 14.17 -53.72
CA LEU A 5 -9.08 14.36 -52.27
C LEU A 5 -8.29 13.26 -51.56
N ALA A 6 -7.10 13.60 -51.06
CA ALA A 6 -6.30 12.73 -50.20
C ALA A 6 -6.83 12.81 -48.75
N PHE A 7 -7.47 11.73 -48.30
CA PHE A 7 -7.91 11.57 -46.92
C PHE A 7 -6.71 11.12 -46.07
N PHE A 8 -6.05 12.06 -45.39
CA PHE A 8 -5.02 11.74 -44.40
C PHE A 8 -5.71 11.24 -43.12
N ALA A 9 -5.73 9.92 -42.91
CA ALA A 9 -6.12 9.35 -41.63
C ALA A 9 -5.02 9.67 -40.60
N LEU A 10 -5.29 10.62 -39.70
CA LEU A 10 -4.51 10.83 -38.50
C LEU A 10 -4.61 9.57 -37.64
N GLN A 11 -3.53 8.77 -37.62
CA GLN A 11 -3.39 7.68 -36.66
C GLN A 11 -3.19 8.30 -35.28
N HIS A 12 -4.27 8.40 -34.51
CA HIS A 12 -4.20 8.64 -33.08
C HIS A 12 -3.61 7.39 -32.42
N ASN A 13 -2.29 7.31 -32.35
CA ASN A 13 -1.65 6.46 -31.35
C ASN A 13 -1.89 7.14 -30.00
N SER A 14 -3.04 6.85 -29.38
CA SER A 14 -3.24 7.11 -27.97
C SER A 14 -2.34 6.15 -27.20
N TRP A 15 -1.10 6.58 -26.92
CA TRP A 15 -0.26 5.94 -25.92
C TRP A 15 -0.87 6.26 -24.56
N ALA A 16 -1.98 5.61 -24.24
CA ALA A 16 -2.43 5.52 -22.87
C ALA A 16 -1.29 4.83 -22.11
N GLN A 17 -0.71 5.53 -21.14
CA GLN A 17 0.15 4.86 -20.17
C GLN A 17 -0.78 4.00 -19.32
N ASP A 18 -0.79 2.70 -19.60
CA ASP A 18 -1.62 1.79 -18.85
C ASP A 18 -1.00 1.57 -17.47
N TYR A 19 -1.54 2.28 -16.47
CA TYR A 19 -1.21 2.07 -15.07
C TYR A 19 -2.14 1.02 -14.49
N TYR A 20 -1.62 0.06 -13.75
CA TYR A 20 -2.48 -0.72 -12.88
C TYR A 20 -2.95 0.17 -11.73
N ARG A 21 -4.26 0.29 -11.53
CA ARG A 21 -4.91 1.10 -10.49
C ARG A 21 -5.63 0.20 -9.52
N MET A 22 -5.57 0.56 -8.25
CA MET A 22 -6.30 -0.14 -7.20
C MET A 22 -7.80 -0.17 -7.48
N GLU A 23 -8.35 -1.38 -7.52
CA GLU A 23 -9.79 -1.64 -7.50
C GLU A 23 -10.23 -1.94 -6.07
N GLU A 24 -9.54 -2.88 -5.41
CA GLU A 24 -9.78 -3.26 -4.02
C GLU A 24 -8.45 -3.36 -3.27
N GLY A 25 -8.36 -2.78 -2.07
CA GLY A 25 -7.14 -2.82 -1.27
C GLY A 25 -7.44 -2.89 0.21
N VAL A 26 -6.99 -3.96 0.87
CA VAL A 26 -7.16 -4.20 2.29
C VAL A 26 -5.80 -4.22 2.98
N ILE A 27 -5.68 -3.43 4.04
CA ILE A 27 -4.60 -3.53 5.02
C ILE A 27 -5.21 -4.08 6.30
N HIS A 28 -4.58 -5.10 6.88
CA HIS A 28 -4.83 -5.59 8.22
C HIS A 28 -3.53 -5.46 9.02
N PHE A 29 -3.64 -4.97 10.26
CA PHE A 29 -2.52 -5.00 11.18
C PHE A 29 -2.89 -5.70 12.49
N LYS A 30 -1.86 -6.23 13.13
CA LYS A 30 -1.94 -6.92 14.41
C LYS A 30 -0.81 -6.48 15.34
N SER A 31 -1.16 -6.07 16.56
CA SER A 31 -0.27 -5.88 17.71
C SER A 31 -0.53 -7.01 18.70
N ASP A 32 0.45 -7.88 18.88
CA ASP A 32 0.36 -9.05 19.76
C ASP A 32 1.25 -8.85 21.00
N ALA A 33 0.66 -8.41 22.10
CA ALA A 33 1.35 -8.13 23.35
C ALA A 33 0.85 -9.06 24.48
N PRO A 34 1.64 -9.29 25.55
CA PRO A 34 1.31 -10.28 26.58
C PRO A 34 -0.09 -10.15 27.21
N LEU A 35 -0.61 -8.93 27.33
CA LEU A 35 -1.91 -8.66 27.96
C LEU A 35 -3.00 -8.30 26.97
N GLU A 36 -2.68 -8.02 25.71
CA GLU A 36 -3.68 -7.55 24.76
C GLU A 36 -3.29 -7.86 23.30
N LEU A 37 -4.24 -8.46 22.59
CA LEU A 37 -4.23 -8.59 21.14
C LEU A 37 -5.05 -7.42 20.57
N ILE A 38 -4.45 -6.62 19.70
CA ILE A 38 -5.10 -5.50 19.03
C ILE A 38 -5.02 -5.72 17.53
N GLU A 39 -6.16 -5.67 16.87
CA GLU A 39 -6.28 -5.87 15.43
C GLU A 39 -7.14 -4.75 14.83
N ALA A 40 -6.77 -4.31 13.64
CA ALA A 40 -7.64 -3.45 12.84
C ALA A 40 -7.36 -3.61 11.35
N SER A 41 -8.37 -3.29 10.55
CA SER A 41 -8.31 -3.35 9.10
C SER A 41 -8.89 -2.11 8.45
N SER A 42 -8.43 -1.81 7.25
CA SER A 42 -9.04 -0.82 6.37
C SER A 42 -9.04 -1.31 4.93
N ASN A 43 -10.16 -1.09 4.23
CA ASN A 43 -10.34 -1.34 2.81
C ASN A 43 -10.17 -0.07 1.94
N ASN A 44 -9.63 1.01 2.52
CA ASN A 44 -9.44 2.30 1.84
C ASN A 44 -8.04 2.46 1.24
N LEU A 45 -7.29 1.36 1.08
CA LEU A 45 -5.97 1.42 0.46
C LEU A 45 -6.17 1.82 -0.99
N ARG A 46 -5.45 2.85 -1.42
CA ARG A 46 -5.40 3.31 -2.80
C ARG A 46 -3.99 3.19 -3.31
N GLY A 47 -3.83 2.98 -4.61
CA GLY A 47 -2.51 2.92 -5.20
C GLY A 47 -2.51 2.68 -6.69
N LEU A 48 -1.31 2.72 -7.24
CA LEU A 48 -1.05 2.48 -8.65
C LEU A 48 0.33 1.88 -8.86
N ILE A 49 0.47 1.11 -9.94
CA ILE A 49 1.74 0.57 -10.43
C ILE A 49 1.90 1.02 -11.88
N ASN A 50 3.06 1.59 -12.20
CA ASN A 50 3.51 1.84 -13.56
C ASN A 50 4.42 0.69 -13.99
N PRO A 51 3.96 -0.21 -14.87
CA PRO A 51 4.72 -1.37 -15.29
C PRO A 51 5.90 -1.01 -16.22
N LYS A 52 5.87 0.17 -16.85
CA LYS A 52 6.96 0.63 -17.74
C LYS A 52 8.21 1.01 -16.96
N ASP A 53 8.02 1.72 -15.85
CA ASP A 53 9.12 2.22 -15.02
C ASP A 53 9.37 1.37 -13.77
N ASN A 54 8.58 0.29 -13.60
CA ASN A 54 8.51 -0.52 -12.40
C ASN A 54 8.32 0.31 -11.13
N THR A 55 7.57 1.42 -11.21
CA THR A 55 7.31 2.31 -10.07
C THR A 55 5.93 2.04 -9.48
N PHE A 56 5.77 2.32 -8.19
CA PHE A 56 4.49 2.20 -7.49
C PHE A 56 4.30 3.33 -6.49
N ALA A 57 3.04 3.59 -6.16
CA ALA A 57 2.66 4.46 -5.05
C ALA A 57 1.38 3.94 -4.40
N PHE A 58 1.40 3.76 -3.08
CA PHE A 58 0.28 3.35 -2.26
C PHE A 58 0.07 4.35 -1.12
N ALA A 59 -1.19 4.56 -0.74
CA ALA A 59 -1.57 5.41 0.37
C ALA A 59 -2.80 4.84 1.09
N ILE A 60 -2.87 5.03 2.40
CA ILE A 60 -4.01 4.67 3.24
C ILE A 60 -4.32 5.82 4.20
N LYS A 61 -5.59 6.17 4.36
CA LYS A 61 -6.02 7.12 5.38
C LYS A 61 -6.06 6.46 6.75
N ILE A 62 -5.36 7.00 7.74
CA ILE A 62 -5.22 6.38 9.06
C ILE A 62 -6.58 6.27 9.78
N ASN A 63 -7.43 7.29 9.66
CA ASN A 63 -8.74 7.29 10.34
C ASN A 63 -9.74 6.26 9.77
N THR A 64 -9.39 5.51 8.73
CA THR A 64 -10.26 4.50 8.11
C THR A 64 -10.11 3.12 8.74
N PHE A 65 -9.10 2.90 9.60
CA PHE A 65 -8.94 1.63 10.30
C PHE A 65 -10.10 1.37 11.28
N GLN A 66 -10.62 0.14 11.25
CA GLN A 66 -11.74 -0.35 12.07
C GLN A 66 -11.45 -1.77 12.56
N GLY A 67 -12.21 -2.28 13.53
CA GLY A 67 -12.03 -3.63 14.09
C GLY A 67 -11.34 -3.68 15.45
N PHE A 68 -10.93 -2.53 15.98
CA PHE A 68 -10.40 -2.38 17.34
C PHE A 68 -11.32 -2.97 18.41
N ASN A 69 -10.75 -3.42 19.53
CA ASN A 69 -11.45 -4.05 20.65
C ASN A 69 -12.52 -3.13 21.27
N SER A 70 -12.37 -1.81 21.12
CA SER A 70 -13.37 -0.83 21.55
C SER A 70 -13.25 0.49 20.77
N PRO A 71 -14.31 1.33 20.76
CA PRO A 71 -14.24 2.67 20.21
C PRO A 71 -13.14 3.55 20.84
N LEU A 72 -12.89 3.39 22.14
CA LEU A 72 -11.86 4.13 22.86
C LEU A 72 -10.44 3.73 22.41
N GLN A 73 -10.22 2.45 22.11
CA GLN A 73 -8.94 1.98 21.56
C GLN A 73 -8.69 2.59 20.17
N ARG A 74 -9.73 2.71 19.33
CA ARG A 74 -9.64 3.43 18.06
C ARG A 74 -9.32 4.91 18.25
N GLU A 75 -9.91 5.56 19.25
CA GLU A 75 -9.62 6.95 19.58
C GLU A 75 -8.15 7.12 19.99
N HIS A 76 -7.65 6.26 20.87
CA HIS A 76 -6.24 6.28 21.25
C HIS A 76 -5.30 6.02 20.06
N PHE A 77 -5.63 5.06 19.19
CA PHE A 77 -4.90 4.83 17.94
C PHE A 77 -4.77 6.12 17.12
N ASN A 78 -5.86 6.86 16.94
CA ASN A 78 -5.88 8.07 16.13
C ASN A 78 -5.20 9.26 16.81
N GLU A 79 -5.47 9.49 18.08
CA GLU A 79 -5.06 10.73 18.76
C GLU A 79 -3.69 10.61 19.46
N ASN A 80 -3.38 9.45 20.07
CA ASN A 80 -2.18 9.28 20.90
C ASN A 80 -1.00 8.60 20.18
N TYR A 81 -1.27 7.76 19.17
CA TYR A 81 -0.22 6.96 18.53
C TYR A 81 0.05 7.40 17.10
N MET A 82 -0.98 7.52 16.28
CA MET A 82 -0.82 7.88 14.87
C MET A 82 -0.98 9.37 14.58
N GLU A 83 -1.44 10.15 15.56
CA GLU A 83 -1.74 11.59 15.44
C GLU A 83 -2.46 11.92 14.10
N SER A 84 -3.53 11.19 13.77
CA SER A 84 -4.09 11.13 12.40
C SER A 84 -4.68 12.44 11.89
N ARG A 85 -4.89 13.44 12.76
CA ARG A 85 -5.20 14.81 12.35
C ARG A 85 -3.99 15.52 11.73
N LYS A 86 -2.79 15.22 12.21
CA LYS A 86 -1.51 15.79 11.77
C LYS A 86 -0.87 14.95 10.66
N TYR A 87 -0.95 13.63 10.77
CA TYR A 87 -0.46 12.68 9.77
C TYR A 87 -1.62 11.83 9.25
N PRO A 88 -2.45 12.36 8.34
CA PRO A 88 -3.70 11.71 7.95
C PRO A 88 -3.52 10.45 7.11
N GLU A 89 -2.34 10.26 6.53
CA GLU A 89 -2.05 9.14 5.64
C GLU A 89 -0.73 8.48 5.98
N ALA A 90 -0.67 7.16 5.77
CA ALA A 90 0.58 6.42 5.58
C ALA A 90 0.77 6.13 4.09
N THR A 91 2.01 6.17 3.61
CA THR A 91 2.32 6.00 2.19
C THR A 91 3.49 5.05 1.97
N PHE A 92 3.47 4.31 0.87
CA PHE A 92 4.62 3.54 0.40
C PHE A 92 4.82 3.77 -1.09
N SER A 93 5.96 4.34 -1.48
CA SER A 93 6.26 4.64 -2.89
C SER A 93 7.70 4.29 -3.23
N GLY A 94 7.92 3.74 -4.43
CA GLY A 94 9.23 3.27 -4.83
C GLY A 94 9.22 2.50 -6.14
N ARG A 95 10.08 1.48 -6.22
CA ARG A 95 10.27 0.64 -7.39
C ARG A 95 10.27 -0.84 -7.06
N ILE A 96 9.76 -1.65 -7.99
CA ILE A 96 9.95 -3.11 -8.01
C ILE A 96 11.38 -3.37 -8.49
N ILE A 97 12.15 -4.15 -7.74
CA ILE A 97 13.57 -4.39 -8.00
C ILE A 97 13.77 -5.41 -9.14
N GLU A 98 12.85 -6.36 -9.26
CA GLU A 98 12.90 -7.40 -10.26
C GLU A 98 12.51 -6.87 -11.64
N SER A 99 13.23 -7.34 -12.67
CA SER A 99 12.87 -7.10 -14.06
C SER A 99 11.83 -8.14 -14.50
N ILE A 100 10.56 -7.87 -14.20
CA ILE A 100 9.43 -8.72 -14.57
C ILE A 100 8.48 -8.00 -15.52
N ASP A 101 7.89 -8.75 -16.46
CA ASP A 101 6.79 -8.26 -17.28
C ASP A 101 5.47 -8.67 -16.62
N LEU A 102 4.87 -7.73 -15.89
CA LEU A 102 3.57 -7.92 -15.22
C LEU A 102 2.39 -8.06 -16.18
N SER A 103 2.58 -7.81 -17.49
CA SER A 103 1.54 -8.07 -18.49
C SER A 103 1.39 -9.55 -18.83
N GLN A 104 2.42 -10.36 -18.53
CA GLN A 104 2.34 -11.81 -18.74
C GLN A 104 1.59 -12.47 -17.57
N PRO A 105 0.63 -13.36 -17.86
CA PRO A 105 0.00 -14.15 -16.82
C PRO A 105 1.03 -15.01 -16.08
N GLY A 106 0.97 -15.02 -14.75
CA GLY A 106 1.95 -15.75 -13.95
C GLY A 106 1.90 -15.43 -12.46
N LYS A 107 2.70 -16.16 -11.68
CA LYS A 107 2.93 -15.89 -10.26
C LYS A 107 4.37 -15.40 -10.09
N TYR A 108 4.52 -14.26 -9.43
CA TYR A 108 5.80 -13.58 -9.27
C TYR A 108 6.03 -13.26 -7.81
N THR A 109 7.21 -13.62 -7.31
CA THR A 109 7.72 -13.11 -6.05
C THR A 109 8.57 -11.88 -6.35
N ILE A 110 8.20 -10.73 -5.80
CA ILE A 110 8.87 -9.45 -6.02
C ILE A 110 9.38 -8.83 -4.73
N ARG A 111 10.27 -7.85 -4.86
CA ARG A 111 10.73 -6.95 -3.81
C ARG A 111 10.44 -5.52 -4.23
N ALA A 112 9.51 -4.90 -3.51
CA ALA A 112 9.21 -3.49 -3.60
C ALA A 112 10.19 -2.71 -2.70
N LYS A 113 11.12 -1.97 -3.30
CA LYS A 113 12.02 -1.06 -2.58
C LYS A 113 11.46 0.36 -2.64
N GLY A 114 11.26 1.00 -1.50
CA GLY A 114 10.69 2.34 -1.47
C GLY A 114 10.74 3.00 -0.11
N LYS A 115 10.16 4.20 -0.05
CA LYS A 115 9.98 4.98 1.17
C LYS A 115 8.62 4.65 1.78
N LEU A 116 8.64 4.09 2.99
CA LEU A 116 7.47 3.88 3.84
C LEU A 116 7.37 5.06 4.81
N ASN A 117 6.34 5.88 4.66
CA ASN A 117 6.03 6.97 5.57
C ASN A 117 4.88 6.54 6.48
N ILE A 118 5.15 6.49 7.78
CA ILE A 118 4.16 6.27 8.83
C ILE A 118 4.43 7.34 9.89
N HIS A 119 3.37 8.00 10.37
CA HIS A 119 3.47 9.04 11.41
C HIS A 119 4.42 10.20 11.05
N GLY A 120 4.50 10.53 9.74
CA GLY A 120 5.35 11.60 9.22
C GLY A 120 6.85 11.25 9.13
N VAL A 121 7.23 10.01 9.46
CA VAL A 121 8.62 9.54 9.44
C VAL A 121 8.81 8.57 8.27
N GLU A 122 9.71 8.93 7.35
CA GLU A 122 10.09 8.09 6.21
C GLU A 122 11.17 7.08 6.60
N GLN A 123 10.94 5.81 6.25
CA GLN A 123 11.93 4.74 6.31
C GLN A 123 12.09 4.09 4.94
N GLU A 124 13.34 3.89 4.49
CA GLU A 124 13.58 3.09 3.29
C GLU A 124 13.40 1.60 3.62
N ARG A 125 12.49 0.93 2.91
CA ARG A 125 12.15 -0.47 3.16
C ARG A 125 12.23 -1.27 1.86
N ILE A 126 12.51 -2.56 2.02
CA ILE A 126 12.35 -3.57 0.97
C ILE A 126 11.29 -4.55 1.47
N ILE A 127 10.14 -4.57 0.81
CA ILE A 127 9.01 -5.44 1.16
C ILE A 127 8.88 -6.53 0.10
N LYS A 128 8.94 -7.79 0.54
CA LYS A 128 8.68 -8.95 -0.30
C LYS A 128 7.18 -9.10 -0.51
N SER A 129 6.76 -9.31 -1.75
CA SER A 129 5.35 -9.44 -2.13
C SER A 129 5.18 -10.57 -3.14
N GLU A 130 4.03 -11.24 -3.07
CA GLU A 130 3.58 -12.16 -4.11
C GLU A 130 2.59 -11.45 -5.02
N VAL A 131 2.73 -11.64 -6.33
CA VAL A 131 1.88 -11.05 -7.37
C VAL A 131 1.36 -12.17 -8.25
N VAL A 132 0.04 -12.25 -8.41
CA VAL A 132 -0.59 -13.07 -9.46
C VAL A 132 -1.04 -12.12 -10.55
N SER A 133 -0.48 -12.27 -11.75
CA SER A 133 -0.94 -11.54 -12.93
C SER A 133 -1.85 -12.43 -13.77
N SER A 134 -2.95 -11.84 -14.24
CA SER A 134 -3.89 -12.47 -15.17
C SER A 134 -4.57 -11.39 -16.01
N ASP A 135 -4.23 -11.31 -17.30
CA ASP A 135 -4.93 -10.48 -18.30
C ASP A 135 -5.36 -9.08 -17.80
N GLY A 136 -4.39 -8.20 -17.53
CA GLY A 136 -4.68 -6.84 -17.05
C GLY A 136 -5.13 -6.73 -15.58
N HIS A 137 -5.17 -7.84 -14.84
CA HIS A 137 -5.48 -7.88 -13.41
C HIS A 137 -4.23 -8.29 -12.62
N LEU A 138 -3.98 -7.63 -11.49
CA LEU A 138 -2.94 -8.00 -10.53
C LEU A 138 -3.56 -8.25 -9.16
N GLU A 139 -3.33 -9.44 -8.61
CA GLU A 139 -3.58 -9.74 -7.20
C GLU A 139 -2.25 -9.68 -6.43
N LEU A 140 -2.18 -8.83 -5.42
CA LEU A 140 -1.00 -8.62 -4.59
C LEU A 140 -1.25 -9.14 -3.18
N THR A 141 -0.26 -9.84 -2.61
CA THR A 141 -0.21 -10.15 -1.18
C THR A 141 1.15 -9.77 -0.61
N SER A 142 1.16 -9.08 0.53
CA SER A 142 2.40 -8.74 1.25
C SER A 142 2.23 -8.98 2.74
N ARG A 143 3.31 -9.42 3.40
CA ARG A 143 3.40 -9.55 4.85
C ARG A 143 4.73 -8.98 5.31
N PHE A 144 4.70 -8.05 6.26
CA PHE A 144 5.90 -7.42 6.81
C PHE A 144 5.60 -6.89 8.21
N THR A 145 6.65 -6.47 8.92
CA THR A 145 6.53 -5.88 10.24
C THR A 145 6.95 -4.41 10.23
N VAL A 146 6.39 -3.63 11.15
CA VAL A 146 6.72 -2.23 11.39
C VAL A 146 7.12 -2.06 12.84
N LEU A 147 8.32 -1.56 13.09
CA LEU A 147 8.76 -1.21 14.44
C LEU A 147 8.26 0.20 14.77
N LEU A 148 7.55 0.35 15.88
CA LEU A 148 6.96 1.64 16.27
C LEU A 148 8.01 2.74 16.49
N GLU A 149 9.17 2.36 17.05
CA GLU A 149 10.29 3.28 17.30
C GLU A 149 10.86 3.89 16.01
N GLU A 150 10.90 3.14 14.91
CA GLU A 150 11.36 3.64 13.59
C GLU A 150 10.48 4.78 13.06
N HIS A 151 9.26 4.92 13.61
CA HIS A 151 8.29 5.93 13.20
C HIS A 151 7.96 6.94 14.31
N ASN A 152 8.80 7.06 15.34
CA ASN A 152 8.61 7.94 16.49
C ASN A 152 7.27 7.72 17.22
N ILE A 153 6.76 6.49 17.21
CA ILE A 153 5.55 6.12 17.96
C ILE A 153 6.00 5.52 19.28
N SER A 154 5.81 6.28 20.37
CA SER A 154 6.25 5.87 21.70
C SER A 154 5.18 5.05 22.42
N ILE A 155 5.59 3.97 23.09
CA ILE A 155 4.70 3.21 23.98
C ILE A 155 4.88 3.70 25.42
N PRO A 156 3.85 4.27 26.07
CA PRO A 156 3.95 4.66 27.47
C PRO A 156 4.25 3.46 28.38
N LYS A 157 5.14 3.66 29.37
CA LYS A 157 5.57 2.61 30.31
C LYS A 157 4.44 1.88 31.04
N ILE A 158 3.27 2.49 31.18
CA ILE A 158 2.13 1.87 31.87
C ILE A 158 1.36 0.87 30.98
N VAL A 159 1.55 0.91 29.65
CA VAL A 159 0.83 0.06 28.68
C VAL A 159 1.76 -0.82 27.83
N TYR A 160 3.05 -0.93 28.16
CA TYR A 160 4.02 -1.72 27.37
C TYR A 160 3.67 -3.20 27.21
N GLN A 161 2.93 -3.80 28.14
CA GLN A 161 2.47 -5.18 28.01
C GLN A 161 1.19 -5.33 27.17
N LYS A 162 0.60 -4.21 26.71
CA LYS A 162 -0.65 -4.17 25.93
C LYS A 162 -0.44 -3.78 24.47
N ILE A 163 0.73 -3.24 24.13
CA ILE A 163 1.06 -2.79 22.78
C ILE A 163 2.40 -3.38 22.40
N ALA A 164 2.44 -4.08 21.27
CA ALA A 164 3.67 -4.66 20.75
C ALA A 164 4.56 -3.56 20.16
N GLU A 165 5.87 -3.67 20.36
CA GLU A 165 6.86 -2.79 19.72
C GLU A 165 6.94 -3.03 18.22
N GLU A 166 6.68 -4.27 17.80
CA GLU A 166 6.62 -4.71 16.41
C GLU A 166 5.18 -5.01 15.99
N ILE A 167 4.70 -4.32 14.95
CA ILE A 167 3.36 -4.48 14.40
C ILE A 167 3.41 -5.35 13.16
N GLN A 168 2.61 -6.41 13.13
CA GLN A 168 2.46 -7.26 11.95
C GLN A 168 1.48 -6.61 10.98
N VAL A 169 1.84 -6.56 9.70
CA VAL A 169 1.01 -5.97 8.64
C VAL A 169 0.83 -6.98 7.51
N GLU A 170 -0.43 -7.19 7.13
CA GLU A 170 -0.83 -7.94 5.95
C GLU A 170 -1.56 -7.01 4.97
N ILE A 171 -1.17 -7.09 3.70
CA ILE A 171 -1.83 -6.37 2.61
C ILE A 171 -2.34 -7.38 1.60
N ARG A 172 -3.58 -7.18 1.15
CA ARG A 172 -4.16 -7.82 -0.03
C ARG A 172 -4.73 -6.75 -0.94
N ALA A 173 -4.44 -6.82 -2.22
CA ALA A 173 -4.91 -5.82 -3.17
C ALA A 173 -5.18 -6.42 -4.55
N THR A 174 -6.17 -5.88 -5.23
CA THR A 174 -6.51 -6.15 -6.63
C THR A 174 -6.34 -4.85 -7.40
N LEU A 175 -5.55 -4.88 -8.47
CA LEU A 175 -5.36 -3.75 -9.38
C LEU A 175 -5.75 -4.12 -10.80
N LEU A 176 -6.34 -3.16 -11.50
CA LEU A 176 -6.78 -3.29 -12.89
C LEU A 176 -6.00 -2.32 -13.77
N LYS A 177 -5.64 -2.78 -14.96
CA LYS A 177 -4.90 -2.02 -15.96
C LYS A 177 -5.71 -0.85 -16.55
#